data_AF-A0A352X081-F1
#
_entry.id   AF-A0A352X081-F1
#
_cell.length_a   1.000
_cell.length_b   1.000
_cell.length_c   1.000
_cell.angle_alpha   90.00
_cell.angle_beta   90.00
_cell.angle_gamma   90.00
#
_symmetry.space_group_name_H-M   'P 1'
#
loop_
_entity.id
_entity.type
_entity.pdbx_description
1 polymer ?
#
loop_
_entity_poly.entity_id
_entity_poly.type
_entity_poly.pdbx_seq_one_letter_code
_entity_poly.pdbx_strand_id
1 'polypeptide(L)' 'KINVNTECQLVFAEATRKYIEAGKDKEGKGFDPRKLLAPGTEAIKEKVKEKMEIFGSVGKA' A
#
# COMPACT_ATOMS: atom_id res chain seq x y z
N LYS A 1 14.22 -14.68 -8.33
CA LYS A 1 12.91 -14.00 -8.50
C LYS A 1 12.00 -14.49 -7.38
N ILE A 2 11.49 -13.60 -6.54
CA ILE A 2 10.62 -13.95 -5.40
C ILE A 2 9.25 -13.35 -5.68
N ASN A 3 8.20 -14.16 -5.62
CA ASN A 3 6.83 -13.71 -5.82
C ASN A 3 6.24 -13.26 -4.48
N VAL A 4 5.81 -12.02 -4.41
CA VAL A 4 5.33 -11.39 -3.16
C VAL A 4 4.02 -10.67 -3.40
N ASN A 5 3.01 -11.45 -3.79
CA ASN A 5 1.68 -10.95 -4.13
C ASN A 5 0.76 -10.88 -2.90
N THR A 6 0.70 -11.95 -2.10
CA THR A 6 -0.22 -12.04 -0.96
C THR A 6 0.05 -10.95 0.07
N GLU A 7 1.32 -10.67 0.40
CA GLU A 7 1.62 -9.63 1.38
C GLU A 7 1.29 -8.23 0.85
N CYS A 8 1.49 -7.97 -0.44
CA CYS A 8 1.08 -6.70 -1.06
C CYS A 8 -0.44 -6.53 -1.01
N GLN A 9 -1.20 -7.60 -1.26
CA GLN A 9 -2.66 -7.58 -1.17
C GLN A 9 -3.14 -7.28 0.25
N LEU A 10 -2.53 -7.91 1.26
CA LEU A 10 -2.89 -7.71 2.66
C LEU A 10 -2.63 -6.27 3.13
N VAL A 11 -1.43 -5.73 2.89
CA VAL A 11 -1.10 -4.35 3.33
C VAL A 11 -1.93 -3.30 2.60
N PHE A 12 -2.25 -3.53 1.32
CA PHE A 12 -3.12 -2.65 0.55
C PHE A 12 -4.55 -2.63 1.11
N ALA A 13 -5.11 -3.82 1.35
CA ALA A 13 -6.47 -3.97 1.85
C ALA A 13 -6.60 -3.36 3.26
N GLU A 14 -5.61 -3.59 4.13
CA GLU A 14 -5.60 -3.04 5.48
C GLU A 14 -5.56 -1.51 5.48
N ALA A 15 -4.63 -0.89 4.73
CA ALA A 15 -4.51 0.56 4.66
C ALA A 15 -5.75 1.22 4.04
N THR A 16 -6.32 0.61 3.00
CA THR A 16 -7.56 1.09 2.37
C THR A 16 -8.75 0.96 3.30
N ARG A 17 -8.87 -0.15 4.04
CA ARG A 17 -9.94 -0.37 5.03
C ARG A 17 -9.87 0.67 6.16
N LYS A 18 -8.68 0.91 6.73
CA LYS A 18 -8.46 1.94 7.76
C LYS A 18 -8.91 3.33 7.32
N TYR A 19 -8.65 3.69 6.05
CA TYR A 19 -9.10 4.96 5.50
C TYR A 19 -10.64 5.08 5.47
N ILE A 20 -11.33 4.01 5.06
CA ILE A 20 -12.80 3.96 5.00
C ILE A 20 -13.41 3.93 6.41
N GLU A 21 -12.87 3.13 7.32
CA GLU A 21 -13.36 3.04 8.70
C GLU A 21 -13.16 4.35 9.48
N ALA A 22 -12.14 5.13 9.13
CA ALA A 22 -11.97 6.50 9.61
C ALA A 22 -12.97 7.51 9.00
N GLY A 23 -13.87 7.08 8.11
CA GLY A 23 -14.87 7.93 7.46
C GLY A 23 -14.32 8.89 6.41
N LYS A 24 -13.02 8.80 6.09
CA LYS A 24 -12.34 9.73 5.18
C LYS A 24 -12.87 9.66 3.75
N ASP A 25 -13.46 8.53 3.36
CA ASP A 25 -14.14 8.38 2.07
C ASP A 25 -15.34 9.34 1.93
N LYS A 26 -15.98 9.70 3.04
CA LYS A 26 -17.15 10.59 3.09
C LYS A 26 -16.78 12.07 3.23
N GLU A 27 -15.51 12.38 3.50
CA GLU A 27 -15.04 13.74 3.72
C GLU A 27 -14.70 14.43 2.39
N GLY A 28 -15.53 15.40 1.99
CA GLY A 28 -15.30 16.21 0.79
C GLY A 28 -15.15 15.37 -0.47
N LYS A 29 -13.93 15.32 -1.04
CA LYS A 29 -13.59 14.48 -2.21
C LYS A 29 -12.86 13.19 -1.84
N GLY A 30 -13.00 12.71 -0.61
CA GLY A 30 -12.28 11.55 -0.09
C GLY A 30 -12.62 10.23 -0.78
N PHE A 31 -13.77 10.15 -1.45
CA PHE A 31 -14.18 9.05 -2.32
C PHE A 31 -13.42 9.02 -3.67
N ASP A 32 -12.72 10.10 -4.04
CA ASP A 32 -11.96 10.16 -5.28
C ASP A 32 -10.98 8.98 -5.31
N PRO A 33 -10.97 8.15 -6.38
CA PRO A 33 -10.15 6.94 -6.42
C PRO A 33 -8.66 7.19 -6.12
N ARG A 34 -8.13 8.37 -6.48
CA ARG A 34 -6.74 8.70 -6.19
C ARG A 34 -6.50 8.85 -4.69
N LYS A 35 -7.46 9.42 -3.95
CA LYS A 35 -7.38 9.57 -2.49
C LYS A 35 -7.66 8.26 -1.76
N LEU A 36 -8.66 7.51 -2.23
CA LEU A 36 -9.04 6.23 -1.64
C LEU A 36 -7.94 5.17 -1.79
N LEU A 37 -7.29 5.11 -2.96
CA LEU A 37 -6.29 4.09 -3.28
C LEU A 37 -4.84 4.52 -2.95
N ALA A 38 -4.60 5.82 -2.70
CA ALA A 38 -3.31 6.33 -2.26
C ALA A 38 -2.74 5.59 -1.04
N PRO A 39 -3.46 5.45 0.10
CA PRO A 39 -2.91 4.80 1.29
C PRO A 39 -2.52 3.34 1.05
N GLY A 40 -3.34 2.58 0.31
CA GLY A 40 -2.99 1.22 -0.09
C GLY A 40 -1.75 1.17 -0.97
N THR A 41 -1.60 2.11 -1.91
CA THR A 41 -0.43 2.20 -2.79
C THR A 41 0.84 2.53 -2.02
N GLU A 42 0.77 3.43 -1.04
CA GLU A 42 1.89 3.77 -0.15
C GLU A 42 2.31 2.57 0.70
N ALA A 43 1.36 1.83 1.26
CA ALA A 43 1.62 0.62 2.03
C ALA A 43 2.33 -0.47 1.19
N ILE A 44 1.93 -0.66 -0.07
CA ILE A 44 2.65 -1.57 -0.99
C ILE A 44 4.09 -1.09 -1.21
N LYS A 45 4.29 0.21 -1.47
CA LYS A 45 5.65 0.76 -1.70
C LYS A 45 6.56 0.53 -0.51
N GLU A 46 6.05 0.75 0.70
CA GLU A 46 6.79 0.49 1.93
C GLU A 46 7.13 -1.01 2.06
N LYS A 47 6.16 -1.90 1.83
CA LYS A 47 6.38 -3.34 1.91
C LYS A 47 7.39 -3.84 0.87
N VAL A 48 7.37 -3.28 -0.33
CA VAL A 48 8.34 -3.59 -1.38
C VAL A 48 9.74 -3.10 -0.99
N LYS A 49 9.87 -1.89 -0.42
CA LYS A 49 11.17 -1.38 0.08
C LYS A 49 11.75 -2.28 1.16
N GLU A 50 10.96 -2.64 2.16
CA GLU A 50 11.35 -3.57 3.23
C GLU A 50 11.86 -4.90 2.64
N LYS A 51 11.12 -5.46 1.67
CA LYS A 51 11.54 -6.70 0.98
C LYS A 51 12.82 -6.50 0.17
N MET A 52 13.01 -5.37 -0.50
CA MET A 52 14.25 -5.08 -1.24
C MET A 52 15.47 -5.02 -0.30
N GLU A 53 15.31 -4.47 0.89
CA GLU A 53 16.34 -4.46 1.94
C GLU A 53 16.67 -5.88 2.41
N ILE A 54 15.63 -6.67 2.74
CA ILE A 54 15.79 -8.08 3.16
C ILE A 54 16.49 -8.91 2.07
N PHE A 55 16.14 -8.69 0.80
CA PHE A 55 16.73 -9.43 -0.31
C PHE A 55 18.06 -8.85 -0.80
N GLY A 56 18.54 -7.76 -0.19
CA GLY A 56 19.82 -7.14 -0.52
C GLY A 56 19.92 -6.67 -1.97
N SER A 57 18.79 -6.28 -2.57
CA SER A 57 18.68 -5.84 -3.97
C SER A 57 18.65 -4.32 -4.13
N VAL A 58 18.77 -3.58 -3.03
CA VAL A 58 18.84 -2.11 -3.04
C VAL A 58 20.06 -1.64 -3.84
N GLY A 59 19.85 -0.72 -4.79
CA GLY A 59 20.94 -0.11 -5.58
C GLY A 59 21.61 -1.02 -6.61
N LYS A 60 21.05 -2.22 -6.86
CA LYS A 60 21.59 -3.19 -7.83
C LYS A 60 20.74 -3.27 -9.11
N ALA A 61 20.24 -2.10 -9.57
CA ALA A 61 19.40 -1.98 -10.77
C ALA A 61 20.20 -2.24 -12.05
#